data_AF-A0A3N5FUC3-F1
#
_entry.id   AF-A0A3N5FUC3-F1
#
_cell.length_a   1.000
_cell.length_b   1.000
_cell.length_c   1.000
_cell.angle_alpha   90.00
_cell.angle_beta   90.00
_cell.angle_gamma   90.00
#
_symmetry.space_group_name_H-M   'P 1'
#
loop_
_entity.id
_entity.type
_entity.pdbx_description
1 polymer ?
#
loop_
_entity_poly.entity_id
_entity_poly.type
_entity_poly.pdbx_seq_one_letter_code
_entity_poly.pdbx_strand_id
1 'polypeptide(L)'
;MRSLTALLATIGIAGCATVALHEFDQRYGQPAPKRFDVPIQPVAGMSYRKDVQPIVERRCVVCHGCYDAPCQLKLSAWEGVARGSSQQPVYDAARLLAAPTTRLFVDAQLPSQWRQHGFSAVLNERTQTSQVNLAASVLYRSLALKRDHPLPASPLLSNAFDVSLERASTCPRIDQFDAFAQKNPLAGMPYGLPGLDEREFSTITRWIEAGAPFEGDEPVPVSVQQQVQVWEAFLNGDSNKERLMSRYLYEHLYLGHLYFETDSQRRAFRIVRSTTPSGKPIAPIATRRPYDDPGVARFFYRLEPEREALLAKTHMPYALSATRMQKFKSWFLAPATTVKTLPSYEVEVASNPFVAFRDLPLDGRYRFMLDEAEYFVMNFIKGPVCRGQLALDVIEDRFWVFFVDPEAGDDAMVAELLARERSNLRMPAEWGSNSPALIPWLEFSKLEANYLRAKSEWLERNAKARKDDLSMIWSGDGSNPNAALTVFRHFDSATVVKGLVGDQPKTAWVIGYPLFERIYYLLVAGYDVYGNAGHQLNSRLYMDFLRMEG
;
A
#
# COMPACT_ATOMS: atom_id res chain seq x y z
N MET A 1 27.54 -23.31 39.21
CA MET A 1 26.93 -22.10 39.83
C MET A 1 26.25 -21.19 38.81
N ARG A 2 26.94 -20.67 37.77
CA ARG A 2 26.32 -19.77 36.77
C ARG A 2 25.03 -20.29 36.09
N SER A 3 24.95 -21.57 35.72
CA SER A 3 23.71 -22.14 35.15
C SER A 3 22.57 -22.31 36.16
N LEU A 4 22.88 -22.49 37.45
CA LEU A 4 21.86 -22.60 38.51
C LEU A 4 21.29 -21.23 38.86
N THR A 5 22.13 -20.20 38.89
CA THR A 5 21.71 -18.80 39.08
C THR A 5 20.89 -18.30 37.89
N ALA A 6 21.28 -18.66 36.66
CA ALA A 6 20.50 -18.35 35.46
C ALA A 6 19.13 -19.04 35.50
N LEU A 7 19.08 -20.34 35.84
CA LEU A 7 17.82 -21.10 35.95
C LEU A 7 16.89 -20.54 37.03
N LEU A 8 17.42 -20.23 38.22
CA LEU A 8 16.65 -19.60 39.31
C LEU A 8 16.14 -18.21 38.93
N ALA A 9 16.95 -17.42 38.21
CA ALA A 9 16.51 -16.13 37.68
C ALA A 9 15.41 -16.29 36.61
N THR A 10 15.52 -17.28 35.72
CA THR A 10 14.48 -17.56 34.71
C THR A 10 13.17 -18.01 35.37
N ILE A 11 13.24 -18.89 36.37
CA ILE A 11 12.07 -19.35 37.15
C ILE A 11 11.43 -18.18 37.92
N GLY A 12 12.25 -17.32 38.53
CA GLY A 12 11.78 -16.12 39.23
C GLY A 12 11.06 -15.12 38.31
N ILE A 13 11.63 -14.83 37.13
CA ILE A 13 11.03 -13.92 36.14
C ILE A 13 9.72 -14.52 35.58
N ALA A 14 9.70 -15.82 35.27
CA ALA A 14 8.50 -16.50 34.80
C ALA A 14 7.40 -16.50 35.88
N GLY A 15 7.75 -16.75 37.14
CA GLY A 15 6.82 -16.68 38.28
C GLY A 15 6.19 -15.30 38.45
N CYS A 16 6.99 -14.23 38.44
CA CYS A 16 6.49 -12.85 38.57
C CYS A 16 5.56 -12.44 37.42
N ALA A 17 5.90 -12.79 36.18
CA ALA A 17 5.05 -12.48 35.02
C ALA A 17 3.70 -13.21 35.09
N THR A 18 3.69 -14.45 35.57
CA THR A 18 2.46 -15.27 35.69
C THR A 18 1.55 -14.73 36.80
N VAL A 19 2.11 -14.30 37.93
CA VAL A 19 1.34 -13.70 39.03
C VAL A 19 0.75 -12.34 38.61
N ALA A 20 1.52 -11.48 37.95
CA ALA A 20 1.04 -10.18 37.48
C ALA A 20 -0.11 -10.32 36.47
N LEU A 21 -0.01 -11.27 35.53
CA LEU A 21 -1.10 -11.59 34.60
C LEU A 21 -2.34 -12.13 35.33
N HIS A 22 -2.15 -12.99 36.33
CA HIS A 22 -3.24 -13.54 37.12
C HIS A 22 -3.99 -12.47 37.94
N GLU A 23 -3.25 -11.55 38.59
CA GLU A 23 -3.86 -10.41 39.30
C GLU A 23 -4.63 -9.50 38.34
N PHE A 24 -4.07 -9.27 37.14
CA PHE A 24 -4.71 -8.47 36.11
C PHE A 24 -6.02 -9.13 35.61
N ASP A 25 -6.01 -10.47 35.48
CA ASP A 25 -7.20 -11.29 35.19
C ASP A 25 -8.27 -11.25 36.27
N GLN A 26 -7.88 -11.30 37.55
CA GLN A 26 -8.84 -11.16 38.64
C GLN A 26 -9.48 -9.77 38.63
N ARG A 27 -8.72 -8.73 38.32
CA ARG A 27 -9.18 -7.34 38.36
C ARG A 27 -10.08 -6.97 37.18
N TYR A 28 -9.75 -7.42 35.97
CA TYR A 28 -10.40 -6.97 34.74
C TYR A 28 -11.16 -8.07 34.00
N GLY A 29 -11.12 -9.31 34.47
CA GLY A 29 -11.69 -10.49 33.82
C GLY A 29 -10.77 -11.09 32.76
N GLN A 30 -11.00 -12.34 32.39
CA GLN A 30 -10.21 -13.06 31.39
C GLN A 30 -10.30 -12.38 30.01
N PRO A 31 -9.22 -12.41 29.19
CA PRO A 31 -9.28 -11.95 27.80
C PRO A 31 -10.32 -12.71 26.98
N ALA A 32 -11.09 -11.98 26.18
CA ALA A 32 -12.05 -12.49 25.21
C ALA A 32 -11.67 -12.01 23.79
N PRO A 33 -10.74 -12.72 23.10
CA PRO A 33 -10.24 -12.34 21.76
C PRO A 33 -11.31 -12.11 20.68
N LYS A 34 -12.50 -12.70 20.85
CA LYS A 34 -13.63 -12.58 19.91
C LYS A 34 -14.53 -11.38 20.19
N ARG A 35 -14.25 -10.57 21.22
CA ARG A 35 -15.12 -9.46 21.65
C ARG A 35 -15.45 -8.48 20.52
N PHE A 36 -14.49 -8.23 19.62
CA PHE A 36 -14.65 -7.28 18.52
C PHE A 36 -14.87 -7.95 17.15
N ASP A 37 -15.06 -9.27 17.09
CA ASP A 37 -15.40 -9.96 15.83
C ASP A 37 -16.75 -9.49 15.28
N VAL A 38 -17.63 -9.02 16.16
CA VAL A 38 -18.87 -8.35 15.81
C VAL A 38 -18.93 -7.03 16.58
N PRO A 39 -19.03 -5.87 15.91
CA PRO A 39 -19.20 -4.60 16.58
C PRO A 39 -20.55 -4.55 17.29
N ILE A 40 -20.58 -3.91 18.47
CA ILE A 40 -21.84 -3.56 19.12
C ILE A 40 -22.43 -2.31 18.47
N GLN A 41 -23.75 -2.24 18.39
CA GLN A 41 -24.43 -1.08 17.83
C GLN A 41 -24.31 0.13 18.78
N PRO A 42 -24.09 1.36 18.25
CA PRO A 42 -24.07 2.54 19.08
C PRO A 42 -25.40 2.79 19.80
N VAL A 43 -25.31 3.35 21.00
CA VAL A 43 -26.49 3.87 21.70
C VAL A 43 -27.01 5.14 21.00
N ALA A 44 -28.28 5.47 21.23
CA ALA A 44 -28.89 6.66 20.64
C ALA A 44 -28.06 7.93 20.96
N GLY A 45 -27.78 8.73 19.93
CA GLY A 45 -26.98 9.96 20.05
C GLY A 45 -25.47 9.75 20.02
N MET A 46 -24.98 8.55 19.67
CA MET A 46 -23.57 8.27 19.42
C MET A 46 -23.39 7.65 18.03
N SER A 47 -22.35 8.09 17.31
CA SER A 47 -21.96 7.54 16.01
C SER A 47 -20.44 7.52 15.91
N TYR A 48 -19.85 6.35 15.65
CA TYR A 48 -18.41 6.28 15.39
C TYR A 48 -18.06 7.11 14.17
N ARG A 49 -18.80 6.95 13.06
CA ARG A 49 -18.47 7.61 11.78
C ARG A 49 -18.62 9.12 11.85
N LYS A 50 -19.63 9.64 12.56
CA LYS A 50 -19.91 11.08 12.65
C LYS A 50 -19.18 11.78 13.77
N ASP A 51 -19.00 11.12 14.93
CA ASP A 51 -18.49 11.78 16.12
C ASP A 51 -17.01 11.43 16.40
N VAL A 52 -16.62 10.16 16.22
CA VAL A 52 -15.30 9.64 16.66
C VAL A 52 -14.28 9.66 15.53
N GLN A 53 -14.64 9.09 14.37
CA GLN A 53 -13.78 8.96 13.20
C GLN A 53 -13.18 10.31 12.77
N PRO A 54 -13.92 11.43 12.71
CA PRO A 54 -13.33 12.72 12.32
C PRO A 54 -12.28 13.23 13.31
N ILE A 55 -12.35 12.84 14.59
CA ILE A 55 -11.31 13.17 15.58
C ILE A 55 -10.08 12.30 15.35
N VAL A 56 -10.29 10.98 15.21
CA VAL A 56 -9.20 10.01 14.98
C VAL A 56 -8.44 10.35 13.68
N GLU A 57 -9.15 10.67 12.61
CA GLU A 57 -8.55 11.07 11.32
C GLU A 57 -7.67 12.32 11.45
N ARG A 58 -8.17 13.37 12.12
CA ARG A 58 -7.44 14.63 12.29
C ARG A 58 -6.27 14.53 13.27
N ARG A 59 -6.41 13.74 14.33
CA ARG A 59 -5.43 13.70 15.44
C ARG A 59 -4.46 12.53 15.37
N CYS A 60 -4.83 11.43 14.73
CA CYS A 60 -4.11 10.15 14.87
C CYS A 60 -3.67 9.54 13.54
N VAL A 61 -4.52 9.57 12.50
CA VAL A 61 -4.29 8.80 11.26
C VAL A 61 -3.07 9.30 10.46
N VAL A 62 -2.68 10.57 10.59
CA VAL A 62 -1.42 11.07 9.98
C VAL A 62 -0.20 10.20 10.33
N CYS A 63 -0.12 9.74 11.59
CA CYS A 63 0.91 8.81 12.06
C CYS A 63 0.47 7.35 11.88
N HIS A 64 -0.81 7.03 12.12
CA HIS A 64 -1.34 5.66 12.20
C HIS A 64 -2.06 5.17 10.93
N GLY A 65 -1.70 5.73 9.77
CA GLY A 65 -2.46 5.55 8.53
C GLY A 65 -1.83 4.65 7.46
N CYS A 66 -0.56 4.24 7.61
CA CYS A 66 0.06 3.28 6.68
C CYS A 66 1.07 2.35 7.39
N TYR A 67 1.94 1.66 6.65
CA TYR A 67 2.93 0.70 7.15
C TYR A 67 4.03 1.34 8.01
N ASP A 68 4.16 2.67 7.97
CA ASP A 68 5.00 3.47 8.87
C ASP A 68 4.33 3.72 10.23
N ALA A 69 3.10 3.22 10.44
CA ALA A 69 2.41 3.35 11.70
C ALA A 69 3.22 2.69 12.83
N PRO A 70 3.54 3.43 13.92
CA PRO A 70 4.19 2.86 15.08
C PRO A 70 3.41 1.65 15.60
N CYS A 71 4.13 0.57 15.90
CA CYS A 71 3.55 -0.69 16.36
C CYS A 71 2.50 -1.29 15.41
N GLN A 72 2.58 -0.99 14.11
CA GLN A 72 1.55 -1.33 13.12
C GLN A 72 0.10 -0.99 13.52
N LEU A 73 -0.08 -0.03 14.45
CA LEU A 73 -1.41 0.34 14.93
C LEU A 73 -2.06 1.19 13.85
N LYS A 74 -2.99 0.61 13.10
CA LYS A 74 -3.77 1.33 12.10
C LYS A 74 -5.02 1.91 12.72
N LEU A 75 -5.22 3.22 12.58
CA LEU A 75 -6.40 3.92 13.11
C LEU A 75 -7.28 4.51 11.99
N SER A 76 -7.00 4.16 10.75
CA SER A 76 -7.70 4.62 9.54
C SER A 76 -9.12 4.06 9.40
N ALA A 77 -9.48 3.01 10.15
CA ALA A 77 -10.82 2.41 10.17
C ALA A 77 -11.10 1.81 11.55
N TRP A 78 -12.37 1.57 11.89
CA TRP A 78 -12.76 0.96 13.17
C TRP A 78 -12.09 -0.42 13.36
N GLU A 79 -12.04 -1.22 12.30
CA GLU A 79 -11.43 -2.54 12.27
C GLU A 79 -9.91 -2.47 12.48
N GLY A 80 -9.26 -1.37 12.09
CA GLY A 80 -7.87 -1.11 12.41
C GLY A 80 -7.67 -0.92 13.92
N VAL A 81 -8.56 -0.15 14.56
CA VAL A 81 -8.55 0.04 16.02
C VAL A 81 -8.79 -1.30 16.72
N ALA A 82 -9.78 -2.08 16.27
CA ALA A 82 -10.12 -3.38 16.82
C ALA A 82 -9.02 -4.43 16.61
N ARG A 83 -8.32 -4.41 15.46
CA ARG A 83 -7.12 -5.21 15.20
C ARG A 83 -6.04 -4.95 16.23
N GLY A 84 -5.83 -3.70 16.66
CA GLY A 84 -4.83 -3.34 17.64
C GLY A 84 -3.40 -3.26 17.11
N SER A 85 -2.41 -3.50 17.96
CA SER A 85 -0.99 -3.22 17.69
C SER A 85 -0.13 -4.50 17.64
N SER A 86 1.01 -4.42 16.97
CA SER A 86 2.02 -5.48 16.88
C SER A 86 3.42 -4.89 17.07
N GLN A 87 4.29 -5.64 17.73
CA GLN A 87 5.71 -5.29 17.89
C GLN A 87 6.56 -5.60 16.65
N GLN A 88 6.02 -6.38 15.72
CA GLN A 88 6.76 -6.75 14.51
C GLN A 88 6.89 -5.51 13.61
N PRO A 89 8.09 -5.08 13.20
CA PRO A 89 8.23 -4.00 12.24
C PRO A 89 7.75 -4.46 10.85
N VAL A 90 7.13 -3.58 10.07
CA VAL A 90 6.87 -3.83 8.64
C VAL A 90 8.15 -3.54 7.85
N TYR A 91 8.65 -2.31 7.96
CA TYR A 91 9.95 -1.91 7.43
C TYR A 91 11.08 -2.45 8.30
N ASP A 92 11.82 -3.43 7.78
CA ASP A 92 12.98 -4.03 8.44
C ASP A 92 14.01 -4.41 7.38
N ALA A 93 14.98 -3.50 7.16
CA ALA A 93 16.03 -3.69 6.18
C ALA A 93 17.06 -4.77 6.57
N ALA A 94 17.03 -5.26 7.83
CA ALA A 94 17.96 -6.28 8.32
C ALA A 94 17.36 -7.69 8.28
N ARG A 95 16.08 -7.83 7.89
CA ARG A 95 15.37 -9.11 7.95
C ARG A 95 15.97 -10.16 7.01
N LEU A 96 16.29 -11.34 7.53
CA LEU A 96 16.86 -12.44 6.72
C LEU A 96 15.83 -13.18 5.88
N LEU A 97 14.60 -13.30 6.39
CA LEU A 97 13.48 -13.98 5.75
C LEU A 97 12.28 -13.05 5.64
N ALA A 98 11.49 -13.19 4.59
CA ALA A 98 10.25 -12.47 4.39
C ALA A 98 9.31 -12.66 5.60
N ALA A 99 8.72 -11.56 6.06
CA ALA A 99 7.72 -11.58 7.11
C ALA A 99 6.34 -11.99 6.55
N PRO A 100 5.45 -12.55 7.39
CA PRO A 100 4.02 -12.66 7.07
C PRO A 100 3.42 -11.29 6.77
N THR A 101 2.48 -11.22 5.82
CA THR A 101 1.74 -10.00 5.49
C THR A 101 0.69 -9.68 6.55
N THR A 102 0.50 -8.40 6.85
CA THR A 102 -0.43 -7.92 7.89
C THR A 102 -1.27 -6.73 7.43
N ARG A 103 -1.72 -6.75 6.18
CA ARG A 103 -2.53 -5.73 5.51
C ARG A 103 -3.97 -5.83 6.01
N LEU A 104 -4.49 -4.70 6.50
CA LEU A 104 -5.87 -4.60 6.98
C LEU A 104 -6.84 -4.96 5.84
N PHE A 105 -7.93 -5.66 6.18
CA PHE A 105 -8.96 -6.15 5.24
C PHE A 105 -8.53 -7.19 4.21
N VAL A 106 -7.23 -7.52 4.12
CA VAL A 106 -6.70 -8.49 3.16
C VAL A 106 -6.27 -9.75 3.89
N ASP A 107 -5.31 -9.65 4.80
CA ASP A 107 -4.66 -10.83 5.39
C ASP A 107 -5.47 -11.44 6.56
N ALA A 108 -6.40 -10.68 7.16
CA ALA A 108 -7.40 -11.21 8.08
C ALA A 108 -8.65 -10.31 8.08
N GLN A 109 -9.81 -10.91 8.39
CA GLN A 109 -11.13 -10.28 8.35
C GLN A 109 -11.70 -9.96 9.73
N LEU A 110 -11.22 -10.63 10.79
CA LEU A 110 -11.73 -10.49 12.16
C LEU A 110 -10.61 -10.12 13.15
N PRO A 111 -10.88 -9.27 14.17
CA PRO A 111 -9.95 -9.00 15.27
C PRO A 111 -9.37 -10.25 15.94
N SER A 112 -10.17 -11.30 16.16
CA SER A 112 -9.68 -12.54 16.76
C SER A 112 -8.65 -13.27 15.92
N GLN A 113 -8.73 -13.16 14.58
CA GLN A 113 -7.71 -13.70 13.68
C GLN A 113 -6.40 -12.94 13.87
N TRP A 114 -6.44 -11.60 14.00
CA TRP A 114 -5.24 -10.80 14.28
C TRP A 114 -4.54 -11.18 15.59
N ARG A 115 -5.29 -11.61 16.62
CA ARG A 115 -4.69 -12.16 17.85
C ARG A 115 -3.86 -13.41 17.58
N GLN A 116 -4.29 -14.27 16.66
CA GLN A 116 -3.52 -15.45 16.22
C GLN A 116 -2.26 -15.04 15.44
N HIS A 117 -2.27 -13.88 14.78
CA HIS A 117 -1.10 -13.25 14.16
C HIS A 117 -0.22 -12.45 15.15
N GLY A 118 -0.44 -12.57 16.46
CA GLY A 118 0.38 -11.93 17.48
C GLY A 118 0.08 -10.45 17.74
N PHE A 119 -1.03 -9.93 17.21
CA PHE A 119 -1.49 -8.58 17.57
C PHE A 119 -2.06 -8.56 18.98
N SER A 120 -1.86 -7.45 19.68
CA SER A 120 -2.41 -7.17 21.00
C SER A 120 -3.54 -6.14 20.91
N ALA A 121 -4.60 -6.35 21.68
CA ALA A 121 -5.72 -5.43 21.72
C ALA A 121 -5.31 -4.06 22.27
N VAL A 122 -5.83 -2.99 21.67
CA VAL A 122 -5.73 -1.62 22.20
C VAL A 122 -7.03 -1.12 22.80
N LEU A 123 -8.13 -1.84 22.54
CA LEU A 123 -9.42 -1.69 23.19
C LEU A 123 -9.61 -2.80 24.23
N ASN A 124 -10.57 -2.63 25.14
CA ASN A 124 -10.83 -3.63 26.18
C ASN A 124 -11.52 -4.88 25.61
N GLU A 125 -10.81 -6.01 25.61
CA GLU A 125 -11.34 -7.34 25.28
C GLU A 125 -11.72 -8.17 26.52
N ARG A 126 -11.81 -7.57 27.71
CA ARG A 126 -12.10 -8.28 28.96
C ARG A 126 -13.53 -7.99 29.43
N THR A 127 -13.79 -7.97 30.74
CA THR A 127 -15.09 -7.62 31.30
C THR A 127 -15.59 -6.28 30.75
N GLN A 128 -16.82 -6.26 30.24
CA GLN A 128 -17.38 -5.12 29.51
C GLN A 128 -18.21 -4.21 30.44
N THR A 129 -17.54 -3.49 31.32
CA THR A 129 -18.14 -2.38 32.09
C THR A 129 -17.48 -1.06 31.70
N SER A 130 -18.16 0.06 31.86
CA SER A 130 -17.63 1.39 31.51
C SER A 130 -16.24 1.65 32.12
N GLN A 131 -16.08 1.36 33.41
CA GLN A 131 -14.81 1.54 34.11
C GLN A 131 -13.70 0.63 33.57
N VAL A 132 -14.00 -0.65 33.31
CA VAL A 132 -13.01 -1.60 32.78
C VAL A 132 -12.67 -1.29 31.32
N ASN A 133 -13.64 -0.81 30.54
CA ASN A 133 -13.43 -0.40 29.16
C ASN A 133 -12.36 0.70 29.04
N LEU A 134 -12.32 1.62 30.01
CA LEU A 134 -11.26 2.62 30.10
C LEU A 134 -9.96 2.04 30.67
N ALA A 135 -10.04 1.38 31.83
CA ALA A 135 -8.86 0.90 32.56
C ALA A 135 -8.07 -0.16 31.79
N ALA A 136 -8.73 -0.94 30.93
CA ALA A 136 -8.13 -1.98 30.11
C ALA A 136 -7.97 -1.59 28.62
N SER A 137 -8.02 -0.29 28.29
CA SER A 137 -7.82 0.23 26.92
C SER A 137 -6.48 0.95 26.79
N VAL A 138 -5.54 0.40 26.02
CA VAL A 138 -4.26 1.05 25.71
C VAL A 138 -4.50 2.37 24.98
N LEU A 139 -5.50 2.42 24.10
CA LEU A 139 -5.87 3.65 23.38
C LEU A 139 -6.26 4.76 24.36
N TYR A 140 -7.21 4.49 25.26
CA TYR A 140 -7.63 5.47 26.26
C TYR A 140 -6.48 5.87 27.17
N ARG A 141 -5.73 4.90 27.71
CA ARG A 141 -4.64 5.17 28.65
C ARG A 141 -3.52 5.99 28.02
N SER A 142 -3.27 5.83 26.72
CA SER A 142 -2.32 6.66 25.97
C SER A 142 -2.79 8.11 25.85
N LEU A 143 -4.09 8.35 25.66
CA LEU A 143 -4.68 9.69 25.63
C LEU A 143 -4.70 10.32 27.03
N ALA A 144 -5.06 9.55 28.05
CA ALA A 144 -5.07 10.00 29.44
C ALA A 144 -3.67 10.40 29.90
N LEU A 145 -2.64 9.61 29.57
CA LEU A 145 -1.25 9.92 29.87
C LEU A 145 -0.82 11.28 29.28
N LYS A 146 -1.27 11.61 28.07
CA LYS A 146 -1.00 12.92 27.45
C LYS A 146 -1.67 14.07 28.20
N ARG A 147 -2.87 13.82 28.72
CA ARG A 147 -3.63 14.81 29.48
C ARG A 147 -3.01 15.05 30.86
N ASP A 148 -2.53 13.99 31.51
CA ASP A 148 -1.90 14.03 32.82
C ASP A 148 -0.48 14.63 32.76
N HIS A 149 0.19 14.48 31.60
CA HIS A 149 1.50 15.05 31.31
C HIS A 149 1.47 15.86 30.00
N PRO A 150 0.86 17.07 30.01
CA PRO A 150 0.74 17.90 28.82
C PRO A 150 2.11 18.39 28.32
N LEU A 151 2.17 18.84 27.07
CA LEU A 151 3.38 19.48 26.55
C LEU A 151 3.72 20.74 27.36
N PRO A 152 5.01 21.05 27.56
CA PRO A 152 5.42 22.36 28.06
C PRO A 152 4.88 23.49 27.17
N ALA A 153 4.60 24.66 27.75
CA ALA A 153 4.13 25.85 27.03
C ALA A 153 5.21 26.52 26.14
N SER A 154 6.18 25.74 25.66
CA SER A 154 7.25 26.17 24.75
C SER A 154 6.86 25.87 23.30
N PRO A 155 7.17 26.76 22.34
CA PRO A 155 6.92 26.50 20.92
C PRO A 155 7.80 25.37 20.36
N LEU A 156 8.96 25.10 20.98
CA LEU A 156 9.85 24.02 20.60
C LEU A 156 9.81 22.89 21.63
N LEU A 157 9.73 21.66 21.13
CA LEU A 157 9.91 20.46 21.96
C LEU A 157 11.34 20.42 22.49
N SER A 158 11.50 20.04 23.75
CA SER A 158 12.82 19.78 24.31
C SER A 158 13.39 18.45 23.78
N ASN A 159 14.68 18.22 24.02
CA ASN A 159 15.35 16.95 23.75
C ASN A 159 14.80 15.74 24.54
N ALA A 160 13.82 15.94 25.43
CA ALA A 160 13.09 14.87 26.08
C ALA A 160 12.15 14.12 25.12
N PHE A 161 11.84 14.71 23.96
CA PHE A 161 11.07 14.07 22.90
C PHE A 161 12.01 13.59 21.79
N ASP A 162 12.00 12.29 21.54
CA ASP A 162 12.64 11.72 20.36
C ASP A 162 11.63 11.72 19.20
N VAL A 163 11.87 12.60 18.23
CA VAL A 163 11.08 12.73 17.00
C VAL A 163 11.87 12.26 15.77
N SER A 164 12.98 11.53 15.97
CA SER A 164 13.74 10.94 14.89
C SER A 164 12.92 9.91 14.12
N LEU A 165 13.24 9.76 12.82
CA LEU A 165 12.55 8.81 11.94
C LEU A 165 12.84 7.34 12.33
N GLU A 166 14.01 7.09 12.91
CA GLU A 166 14.49 5.75 13.28
C GLU A 166 14.19 5.38 14.74
N ARG A 167 13.37 6.19 15.44
CA ARG A 167 13.04 5.93 16.84
C ARG A 167 12.45 4.52 17.01
N ALA A 168 13.04 3.76 17.92
CA ALA A 168 12.50 2.47 18.32
C ALA A 168 11.07 2.62 18.88
N SER A 169 10.13 1.90 18.28
CA SER A 169 8.74 1.88 18.75
C SER A 169 8.61 1.09 20.05
N THR A 170 7.89 1.65 21.03
CA THR A 170 7.52 0.94 22.26
C THR A 170 6.03 0.62 22.20
N CYS A 171 5.71 -0.68 22.22
CA CYS A 171 4.35 -1.17 21.99
C CYS A 171 3.85 -1.91 23.24
N PRO A 172 3.52 -1.18 24.32
CA PRO A 172 3.06 -1.80 25.56
C PRO A 172 1.71 -2.47 25.33
N ARG A 173 1.57 -3.69 25.83
CA ARG A 173 0.25 -4.28 26.05
C ARG A 173 -0.39 -3.69 27.29
N ILE A 174 -1.68 -3.93 27.46
CA ILE A 174 -2.42 -3.37 28.59
C ILE A 174 -1.87 -3.81 29.96
N ASP A 175 -1.43 -5.07 30.08
CA ASP A 175 -0.80 -5.64 31.27
C ASP A 175 0.58 -5.02 31.59
N GLN A 176 1.17 -4.32 30.62
CA GLN A 176 2.48 -3.68 30.73
C GLN A 176 2.38 -2.14 30.82
N PHE A 177 1.18 -1.58 30.61
CA PHE A 177 1.02 -0.15 30.38
C PHE A 177 1.36 0.68 31.61
N ASP A 178 1.05 0.20 32.83
CA ASP A 178 1.39 0.91 34.07
C ASP A 178 2.89 1.14 34.21
N ALA A 179 3.70 0.09 34.05
CA ALA A 179 5.15 0.18 34.11
C ALA A 179 5.70 1.05 32.96
N PHE A 180 5.11 0.96 31.77
CA PHE A 180 5.47 1.80 30.64
C PHE A 180 5.22 3.29 30.92
N ALA A 181 4.03 3.64 31.42
CA ALA A 181 3.62 5.01 31.71
C ALA A 181 4.49 5.66 32.79
N GLN A 182 4.81 4.92 33.85
CA GLN A 182 5.71 5.39 34.91
C GLN A 182 7.12 5.69 34.38
N LYS A 183 7.65 4.82 33.50
CA LYS A 183 8.98 5.00 32.90
C LYS A 183 9.00 6.09 31.82
N ASN A 184 7.87 6.32 31.14
CA ASN A 184 7.78 7.21 29.99
C ASN A 184 6.58 8.18 30.12
N PRO A 185 6.58 9.09 31.10
CA PRO A 185 5.43 9.97 31.37
C PRO A 185 5.07 10.87 30.17
N LEU A 186 6.05 11.23 29.34
CA LEU A 186 5.85 12.06 28.14
C LEU A 186 5.44 11.27 26.88
N ALA A 187 5.23 9.95 26.98
CA ALA A 187 4.86 9.11 25.84
C ALA A 187 3.36 9.14 25.49
N GLY A 188 2.58 9.99 26.15
CA GLY A 188 1.16 10.17 25.86
C GLY A 188 0.91 10.58 24.41
N MET A 189 -0.20 10.09 23.84
CA MET A 189 -0.60 10.34 22.45
C MET A 189 -1.61 11.50 22.36
N PRO A 190 -1.57 12.35 21.31
CA PRO A 190 -0.58 12.38 20.23
C PRO A 190 0.85 12.74 20.70
N TYR A 191 1.82 11.90 20.34
CA TYR A 191 3.19 12.05 20.80
C TYR A 191 3.86 13.28 20.18
N GLY A 192 4.51 14.10 21.00
CA GLY A 192 5.18 15.33 20.53
C GLY A 192 4.23 16.41 19.97
N LEU A 193 2.91 16.18 19.96
CA LEU A 193 1.90 17.12 19.49
C LEU A 193 0.96 17.52 20.63
N PRO A 194 0.18 18.62 20.51
CA PRO A 194 -0.83 18.96 21.50
C PRO A 194 -1.80 17.81 21.76
N GLY A 195 -2.28 17.72 23.00
CA GLY A 195 -3.34 16.77 23.36
C GLY A 195 -4.66 17.12 22.67
N LEU A 196 -5.62 16.20 22.77
CA LEU A 196 -7.00 16.44 22.36
C LEU A 196 -7.60 17.54 23.23
N ASP A 197 -8.47 18.37 22.66
CA ASP A 197 -9.25 19.31 23.46
C ASP A 197 -10.29 18.56 24.34
N GLU A 198 -10.94 19.27 25.25
CA GLU A 198 -11.88 18.66 26.19
C GLU A 198 -13.05 17.94 25.50
N ARG A 199 -13.55 18.51 24.39
CA ARG A 199 -14.69 17.95 23.65
C ARG A 199 -14.25 16.69 22.90
N GLU A 200 -13.10 16.75 22.24
CA GLU A 200 -12.50 15.62 21.52
C GLU A 200 -12.21 14.46 22.49
N PHE A 201 -11.53 14.77 23.60
CA PHE A 201 -11.19 13.79 24.64
C PHE A 201 -12.45 13.15 25.24
N SER A 202 -13.45 13.96 25.61
CA SER A 202 -14.72 13.47 26.15
C SER A 202 -15.49 12.60 25.16
N THR A 203 -15.45 12.94 23.87
CA THR A 203 -16.13 12.16 22.82
C THR A 203 -15.52 10.78 22.67
N ILE A 204 -14.19 10.70 22.56
CA ILE A 204 -13.48 9.40 22.49
C ILE A 204 -13.64 8.62 23.80
N THR A 205 -13.57 9.28 24.96
CA THR A 205 -13.74 8.63 26.26
C THR A 205 -15.10 7.97 26.36
N ARG A 206 -16.19 8.68 26.08
CA ARG A 206 -17.56 8.14 26.11
C ARG A 206 -17.76 6.99 25.14
N TRP A 207 -17.15 7.08 23.95
CA TRP A 207 -17.17 5.99 22.98
C TRP A 207 -16.46 4.73 23.49
N ILE A 208 -15.29 4.86 24.12
CA ILE A 208 -14.57 3.74 24.71
C ILE A 208 -15.36 3.18 25.91
N GLU A 209 -15.88 4.02 26.80
CA GLU A 209 -16.74 3.62 27.94
C GLU A 209 -17.92 2.77 27.48
N ALA A 210 -18.55 3.15 26.36
CA ALA A 210 -19.67 2.42 25.75
C ALA A 210 -19.26 1.09 25.10
N GLY A 211 -17.97 0.71 25.13
CA GLY A 211 -17.47 -0.53 24.55
C GLY A 211 -17.10 -0.41 23.07
N ALA A 212 -16.73 0.80 22.63
CA ALA A 212 -16.28 1.14 21.29
C ALA A 212 -17.27 0.71 20.17
N PRO A 213 -18.56 1.10 20.25
CA PRO A 213 -19.55 0.70 19.26
C PRO A 213 -19.25 1.21 17.85
N PHE A 214 -19.76 0.50 16.86
CA PHE A 214 -19.66 0.84 15.44
C PHE A 214 -20.92 0.42 14.69
N GLU A 215 -21.54 1.40 14.04
CA GLU A 215 -22.78 1.25 13.25
C GLU A 215 -22.58 0.57 11.88
N GLY A 216 -21.37 0.10 11.56
CA GLY A 216 -21.02 -0.55 10.27
C GLY A 216 -20.55 0.42 9.20
N ASP A 217 -20.43 -0.02 7.95
CA ASP A 217 -20.13 0.88 6.82
C ASP A 217 -21.40 1.50 6.25
N GLU A 218 -21.26 2.64 5.54
CA GLU A 218 -22.40 3.21 4.82
C GLU A 218 -22.76 2.37 3.59
N PRO A 219 -24.05 2.09 3.36
CA PRO A 219 -24.46 1.36 2.17
C PRO A 219 -24.17 2.18 0.92
N VAL A 220 -23.65 1.52 -0.10
CA VAL A 220 -23.44 2.13 -1.43
C VAL A 220 -24.80 2.45 -2.06
N PRO A 221 -25.05 3.69 -2.51
CA PRO A 221 -26.31 4.03 -3.17
C PRO A 221 -26.58 3.18 -4.41
N VAL A 222 -27.85 2.90 -4.71
CA VAL A 222 -28.26 2.04 -5.83
C VAL A 222 -27.69 2.51 -7.18
N SER A 223 -27.64 3.83 -7.42
CA SER A 223 -27.07 4.40 -8.64
C SER A 223 -25.57 4.13 -8.79
N VAL A 224 -24.82 4.10 -7.68
CA VAL A 224 -23.40 3.75 -7.68
C VAL A 224 -23.24 2.23 -7.80
N GLN A 225 -24.09 1.45 -7.13
CA GLN A 225 -24.09 -0.01 -7.25
C GLN A 225 -24.33 -0.49 -8.69
N GLN A 226 -25.16 0.21 -9.47
CA GLN A 226 -25.35 -0.06 -10.89
C GLN A 226 -24.06 0.16 -11.70
N GLN A 227 -23.31 1.21 -11.40
CA GLN A 227 -22.02 1.47 -12.05
C GLN A 227 -20.98 0.42 -11.66
N VAL A 228 -20.95 0.01 -10.39
CA VAL A 228 -20.14 -1.12 -9.91
C VAL A 228 -20.45 -2.38 -10.72
N GLN A 229 -21.72 -2.72 -10.90
CA GLN A 229 -22.12 -3.90 -11.68
C GLN A 229 -21.69 -3.83 -13.16
N VAL A 230 -21.80 -2.66 -13.79
CA VAL A 230 -21.35 -2.46 -15.18
C VAL A 230 -19.84 -2.67 -15.32
N TRP A 231 -19.05 -2.11 -14.41
CA TRP A 231 -17.60 -2.28 -14.40
C TRP A 231 -17.16 -3.70 -14.03
N GLU A 232 -17.79 -4.32 -13.05
CA GLU A 232 -17.52 -5.72 -12.69
C GLU A 232 -17.88 -6.65 -13.86
N ALA A 233 -18.97 -6.41 -14.60
CA ALA A 233 -19.30 -7.18 -15.79
C ALA A 233 -18.21 -7.03 -16.88
N PHE A 234 -17.73 -5.80 -17.11
CA PHE A 234 -16.63 -5.54 -18.05
C PHE A 234 -15.32 -6.24 -17.64
N LEU A 235 -14.96 -6.19 -16.35
CA LEU A 235 -13.74 -6.81 -15.83
C LEU A 235 -13.81 -8.34 -15.77
N ASN A 236 -15.00 -8.95 -15.86
CA ASN A 236 -15.18 -10.40 -15.73
C ASN A 236 -15.69 -11.07 -17.02
N GLY A 237 -15.28 -10.56 -18.19
CA GLY A 237 -15.55 -11.20 -19.47
C GLY A 237 -15.03 -12.64 -19.57
N ASP A 238 -15.65 -13.46 -20.43
CA ASP A 238 -15.40 -14.90 -20.49
C ASP A 238 -14.26 -15.29 -21.43
N SER A 239 -13.93 -14.46 -22.44
CA SER A 239 -12.86 -14.79 -23.39
C SER A 239 -11.47 -14.67 -22.74
N ASN A 240 -10.51 -15.44 -23.24
CA ASN A 240 -9.11 -15.35 -22.78
C ASN A 240 -8.55 -13.93 -22.94
N LYS A 241 -8.99 -13.20 -23.97
CA LYS A 241 -8.55 -11.83 -24.23
C LYS A 241 -9.08 -10.84 -23.19
N GLU A 242 -10.36 -10.93 -22.84
CA GLU A 242 -10.96 -10.14 -21.77
C GLU A 242 -10.30 -10.48 -20.42
N ARG A 243 -10.10 -11.75 -20.11
CA ARG A 243 -9.44 -12.19 -18.88
C ARG A 243 -8.00 -11.69 -18.78
N LEU A 244 -7.24 -11.73 -19.87
CA LEU A 244 -5.86 -11.23 -19.89
C LEU A 244 -5.81 -9.70 -19.73
N MET A 245 -6.72 -8.97 -20.39
CA MET A 245 -6.89 -7.53 -20.19
C MET A 245 -7.22 -7.22 -18.73
N SER A 246 -8.21 -7.89 -18.14
CA SER A 246 -8.61 -7.64 -16.75
C SER A 246 -7.51 -7.97 -15.75
N ARG A 247 -6.70 -9.00 -16.02
CA ARG A 247 -5.47 -9.28 -15.26
C ARG A 247 -4.50 -8.11 -15.34
N TYR A 248 -4.24 -7.59 -16.55
CA TYR A 248 -3.38 -6.43 -16.75
C TYR A 248 -3.91 -5.20 -15.99
N LEU A 249 -5.20 -4.89 -16.12
CA LEU A 249 -5.84 -3.77 -15.41
C LEU A 249 -5.76 -3.92 -13.89
N TYR A 250 -6.03 -5.12 -13.35
CA TYR A 250 -5.92 -5.37 -11.92
C TYR A 250 -4.50 -5.20 -11.40
N GLU A 251 -3.53 -5.82 -12.06
CA GLU A 251 -2.11 -5.74 -11.67
C GLU A 251 -1.58 -4.30 -11.69
N HIS A 252 -2.19 -3.43 -12.50
CA HIS A 252 -1.84 -2.02 -12.62
C HIS A 252 -2.66 -1.06 -11.74
N LEU A 253 -3.85 -1.45 -11.28
CA LEU A 253 -4.78 -0.57 -10.56
C LEU A 253 -5.06 -0.99 -9.11
N TYR A 254 -4.49 -2.10 -8.61
CA TYR A 254 -4.82 -2.66 -7.29
C TYR A 254 -4.53 -1.74 -6.09
N LEU A 255 -3.66 -0.74 -6.24
CA LEU A 255 -3.38 0.29 -5.22
C LEU A 255 -4.19 1.58 -5.43
N GLY A 256 -4.94 1.70 -6.52
CA GLY A 256 -5.70 2.90 -6.83
C GLY A 256 -6.98 3.02 -6.01
N HIS A 257 -7.34 4.27 -5.70
CA HIS A 257 -8.67 4.62 -5.23
C HIS A 257 -9.54 4.94 -6.45
N LEU A 258 -10.21 3.92 -6.95
CA LEU A 258 -11.09 4.01 -8.11
C LEU A 258 -12.36 4.75 -7.71
N TYR A 259 -12.82 5.71 -8.52
CA TYR A 259 -14.08 6.42 -8.23
C TYR A 259 -14.87 6.65 -9.50
N PHE A 260 -16.19 6.69 -9.40
CA PHE A 260 -17.05 6.97 -10.56
C PHE A 260 -17.20 8.48 -10.76
N GLU A 261 -16.95 8.97 -11.97
CA GLU A 261 -17.07 10.41 -12.27
C GLU A 261 -18.47 10.97 -12.02
N THR A 262 -19.51 10.13 -12.17
CA THR A 262 -20.91 10.51 -11.95
C THR A 262 -21.36 10.38 -10.49
N ASP A 263 -20.54 9.82 -9.60
CA ASP A 263 -20.80 9.85 -8.16
C ASP A 263 -20.36 11.22 -7.60
N SER A 264 -21.33 12.03 -7.18
CA SER A 264 -21.06 13.37 -6.63
C SER A 264 -20.22 13.33 -5.35
N GLN A 265 -20.25 12.22 -4.59
CA GLN A 265 -19.40 12.04 -3.42
C GLN A 265 -18.01 11.52 -3.76
N ARG A 266 -17.76 11.13 -5.02
CA ARG A 266 -16.51 10.53 -5.50
C ARG A 266 -16.00 9.43 -4.55
N ARG A 267 -16.90 8.54 -4.12
CA ARG A 267 -16.53 7.45 -3.20
C ARG A 267 -15.42 6.61 -3.83
N ALA A 268 -14.41 6.32 -3.02
CA ALA A 268 -13.29 5.50 -3.41
C ALA A 268 -13.65 4.01 -3.31
N PHE A 269 -13.17 3.24 -4.27
CA PHE A 269 -13.26 1.79 -4.36
C PHE A 269 -11.87 1.22 -4.64
N ARG A 270 -11.64 0.01 -4.16
CA ARG A 270 -10.48 -0.81 -4.48
C ARG A 270 -10.90 -1.94 -5.41
N ILE A 271 -10.05 -2.28 -6.37
CA ILE A 271 -10.22 -3.51 -7.14
C ILE A 271 -9.59 -4.68 -6.38
N VAL A 272 -10.36 -5.74 -6.16
CA VAL A 272 -9.93 -6.95 -5.45
C VAL A 272 -10.24 -8.20 -6.26
N ARG A 273 -9.49 -9.28 -6.04
CA ARG A 273 -9.87 -10.62 -6.51
C ARG A 273 -10.76 -11.27 -5.47
N SER A 274 -11.84 -11.90 -5.90
CA SER A 274 -12.83 -12.54 -5.04
C SER A 274 -13.20 -13.94 -5.54
N THR A 275 -13.45 -14.87 -4.62
CA THR A 275 -14.01 -16.19 -4.96
C THR A 275 -15.50 -16.12 -5.32
N THR A 276 -16.18 -15.01 -4.99
CA THR A 276 -17.61 -14.79 -5.24
C THR A 276 -17.88 -13.75 -6.33
N PRO A 277 -18.87 -13.99 -7.21
CA PRO A 277 -19.25 -13.06 -8.29
C PRO A 277 -20.05 -11.85 -7.79
N SER A 278 -20.26 -10.88 -8.70
CA SER A 278 -21.13 -9.72 -8.47
C SER A 278 -22.50 -10.10 -7.91
N GLY A 279 -23.04 -9.28 -7.01
CA GLY A 279 -24.30 -9.54 -6.29
C GLY A 279 -24.17 -10.44 -5.05
N LYS A 280 -23.01 -11.07 -4.81
CA LYS A 280 -22.71 -11.77 -3.55
C LYS A 280 -21.69 -10.97 -2.71
N PRO A 281 -21.68 -11.14 -1.37
CA PRO A 281 -20.64 -10.59 -0.51
C PRO A 281 -19.25 -10.94 -1.03
N ILE A 282 -18.34 -9.97 -1.03
CA ILE A 282 -16.97 -10.16 -1.51
C ILE A 282 -16.25 -11.13 -0.56
N ALA A 283 -15.58 -12.12 -1.15
CA ALA A 283 -14.76 -13.10 -0.44
C ALA A 283 -13.33 -12.98 -1.00
N PRO A 284 -12.52 -12.06 -0.45
CA PRO A 284 -11.26 -11.63 -1.05
C PRO A 284 -10.22 -12.75 -1.10
N ILE A 285 -9.40 -12.74 -2.15
CA ILE A 285 -8.25 -13.62 -2.32
C ILE A 285 -6.99 -12.84 -1.93
N ALA A 286 -6.41 -13.20 -0.79
CA ALA A 286 -5.30 -12.48 -0.15
C ALA A 286 -3.93 -12.99 -0.63
N THR A 287 -3.54 -12.65 -1.86
CA THR A 287 -2.19 -12.95 -2.34
C THR A 287 -1.19 -11.86 -1.91
N ARG A 288 0.10 -12.20 -1.87
CA ARG A 288 1.15 -11.26 -1.47
C ARG A 288 1.36 -10.17 -2.52
N ARG A 289 1.44 -10.56 -3.79
CA ARG A 289 1.52 -9.67 -4.97
C ARG A 289 0.24 -9.80 -5.81
N PRO A 290 -0.11 -8.78 -6.62
CA PRO A 290 -1.29 -8.84 -7.47
C PRO A 290 -1.19 -9.94 -8.55
N TYR A 291 0.02 -10.29 -8.99
CA TYR A 291 0.23 -11.33 -10.00
C TYR A 291 0.46 -12.72 -9.43
N ASP A 292 0.49 -12.91 -8.11
CA ASP A 292 0.64 -14.26 -7.55
C ASP A 292 -0.60 -15.11 -7.85
N ASP A 293 -0.39 -16.44 -7.87
CA ASP A 293 -1.46 -17.42 -8.11
C ASP A 293 -2.63 -17.22 -7.12
N PRO A 294 -3.86 -17.01 -7.60
CA PRO A 294 -5.04 -16.87 -6.74
C PRO A 294 -5.43 -18.15 -5.98
N GLY A 295 -4.83 -19.30 -6.30
CA GLY A 295 -5.08 -20.60 -5.65
C GLY A 295 -6.43 -21.23 -5.99
N VAL A 296 -7.16 -20.65 -6.95
CA VAL A 296 -8.49 -21.12 -7.39
C VAL A 296 -8.60 -21.05 -8.91
N ALA A 297 -9.31 -22.02 -9.50
CA ALA A 297 -9.45 -22.11 -10.95
C ALA A 297 -10.27 -20.96 -11.56
N ARG A 298 -11.23 -20.42 -10.80
CA ARG A 298 -12.05 -19.28 -11.22
C ARG A 298 -12.25 -18.32 -10.05
N PHE A 299 -12.06 -17.04 -10.33
CA PHE A 299 -12.27 -15.92 -9.42
C PHE A 299 -12.83 -14.74 -10.20
N PHE A 300 -13.15 -13.66 -9.50
CA PHE A 300 -13.78 -12.46 -10.06
C PHE A 300 -13.05 -11.21 -9.59
N TYR A 301 -12.89 -10.24 -10.49
CA TYR A 301 -12.49 -8.88 -10.12
C TYR A 301 -13.70 -8.12 -9.60
N ARG A 302 -13.63 -7.63 -8.36
CA ARG A 302 -14.72 -6.95 -7.66
C ARG A 302 -14.28 -5.55 -7.23
N LEU A 303 -15.21 -4.61 -7.17
CA LEU A 303 -14.98 -3.27 -6.64
C LEU A 303 -15.50 -3.21 -5.20
N GLU A 304 -14.58 -3.16 -4.24
CA GLU A 304 -14.89 -3.03 -2.81
C GLU A 304 -14.81 -1.56 -2.40
N PRO A 305 -15.79 -1.00 -1.68
CA PRO A 305 -15.68 0.35 -1.11
C PRO A 305 -14.41 0.49 -0.26
N GLU A 306 -13.71 1.60 -0.40
CA GLU A 306 -12.59 1.94 0.49
C GLU A 306 -13.13 2.22 1.90
N ARG A 307 -12.57 1.51 2.88
CA ARG A 307 -12.98 1.57 4.29
C ARG A 307 -11.96 2.32 5.15
N GLU A 308 -10.71 2.39 4.70
CA GLU A 308 -9.68 3.18 5.36
C GLU A 308 -9.84 4.67 5.01
N ALA A 309 -9.57 5.53 5.98
CA ALA A 309 -9.47 6.98 5.77
C ALA A 309 -8.48 7.30 4.64
N LEU A 310 -8.88 8.20 3.73
CA LEU A 310 -8.03 8.62 2.62
C LEU A 310 -6.93 9.57 3.11
N LEU A 311 -5.68 9.26 2.75
CA LEU A 311 -4.51 10.02 3.19
C LEU A 311 -3.72 10.54 2.01
N ALA A 312 -3.19 11.75 2.09
CA ALA A 312 -2.34 12.31 1.03
C ALA A 312 -1.17 11.38 0.62
N LYS A 313 -0.62 10.62 1.58
CA LYS A 313 0.50 9.70 1.38
C LYS A 313 0.14 8.39 0.67
N THR A 314 -1.14 7.99 0.65
CA THR A 314 -1.61 6.75 0.01
C THR A 314 -2.63 7.00 -1.10
N HIS A 315 -3.24 8.19 -1.14
CA HIS A 315 -4.34 8.48 -2.03
C HIS A 315 -3.87 8.69 -3.46
N MET A 316 -4.22 7.72 -4.31
CA MET A 316 -3.99 7.75 -5.76
C MET A 316 -5.34 7.59 -6.48
N PRO A 317 -6.07 8.68 -6.72
CA PRO A 317 -7.39 8.64 -7.33
C PRO A 317 -7.32 8.22 -8.80
N TYR A 318 -8.27 7.40 -9.24
CA TYR A 318 -8.37 6.97 -10.64
C TYR A 318 -9.85 6.96 -11.06
N ALA A 319 -10.22 7.84 -11.99
CA ALA A 319 -11.61 7.96 -12.41
C ALA A 319 -12.08 6.75 -13.23
N LEU A 320 -13.33 6.35 -13.05
CA LEU A 320 -14.02 5.34 -13.84
C LEU A 320 -15.18 6.02 -14.56
N SER A 321 -15.21 5.90 -15.89
CA SER A 321 -16.26 6.47 -16.75
C SER A 321 -16.54 5.60 -17.98
N ALA A 322 -17.69 5.80 -18.61
CA ALA A 322 -18.02 5.09 -19.84
C ALA A 322 -16.99 5.35 -20.95
N THR A 323 -16.50 6.59 -21.05
CA THR A 323 -15.44 6.99 -21.99
C THR A 323 -14.15 6.20 -21.73
N ARG A 324 -13.71 6.09 -20.47
CA ARG A 324 -12.51 5.33 -20.13
C ARG A 324 -12.67 3.84 -20.39
N MET A 325 -13.83 3.27 -20.05
CA MET A 325 -14.13 1.88 -20.40
C MET A 325 -14.03 1.65 -21.91
N GLN A 326 -14.54 2.59 -22.72
CA GLN A 326 -14.48 2.48 -24.17
C GLN A 326 -13.05 2.59 -24.71
N LYS A 327 -12.20 3.44 -24.13
CA LYS A 327 -10.75 3.49 -24.42
C LYS A 327 -10.09 2.13 -24.15
N PHE A 328 -10.37 1.51 -23.01
CA PHE A 328 -9.82 0.18 -22.71
C PHE A 328 -10.29 -0.88 -23.71
N LYS A 329 -11.57 -0.86 -24.09
CA LYS A 329 -12.08 -1.74 -25.15
C LYS A 329 -11.37 -1.50 -26.47
N SER A 330 -11.14 -0.25 -26.89
CA SER A 330 -10.44 0.05 -28.14
C SER A 330 -8.98 -0.35 -28.13
N TRP A 331 -8.30 -0.20 -27.00
CA TRP A 331 -6.88 -0.49 -26.86
C TRP A 331 -6.59 -1.99 -26.73
N PHE A 332 -7.42 -2.71 -25.97
CA PHE A 332 -7.15 -4.10 -25.65
C PHE A 332 -7.99 -5.07 -26.46
N LEU A 333 -9.29 -4.81 -26.69
CA LEU A 333 -10.23 -5.80 -27.21
C LEU A 333 -10.49 -5.66 -28.71
N ALA A 334 -10.57 -4.43 -29.23
CA ALA A 334 -10.83 -4.15 -30.65
C ALA A 334 -9.71 -4.61 -31.62
N PRO A 335 -8.40 -4.54 -31.29
CA PRO A 335 -7.35 -4.98 -32.21
C PRO A 335 -7.48 -6.47 -32.53
N ALA A 336 -7.07 -6.92 -33.72
CA ALA A 336 -7.28 -8.31 -34.15
C ALA A 336 -6.46 -9.38 -33.41
N THR A 337 -5.67 -9.01 -32.41
CA THR A 337 -4.83 -9.92 -31.62
C THR A 337 -5.67 -11.00 -30.93
N THR A 338 -5.20 -12.25 -31.01
CA THR A 338 -5.86 -13.44 -30.44
C THR A 338 -5.08 -13.96 -29.25
N VAL A 339 -5.76 -14.20 -28.12
CA VAL A 339 -5.17 -14.84 -26.93
C VAL A 339 -5.61 -16.30 -26.90
N LYS A 340 -4.74 -17.22 -27.34
CA LYS A 340 -5.06 -18.66 -27.41
C LYS A 340 -5.14 -19.29 -26.03
N THR A 341 -4.20 -18.95 -25.16
CA THR A 341 -4.07 -19.50 -23.81
C THR A 341 -3.71 -18.39 -22.84
N LEU A 342 -4.24 -18.43 -21.63
CA LEU A 342 -3.83 -17.50 -20.58
C LEU A 342 -2.40 -17.83 -20.10
N PRO A 343 -1.57 -16.82 -19.79
CA PRO A 343 -0.28 -17.03 -19.14
C PRO A 343 -0.48 -17.66 -17.75
N SER A 344 0.47 -18.50 -17.33
CA SER A 344 0.46 -19.06 -15.97
C SER A 344 0.72 -18.00 -14.91
N TYR A 345 0.54 -18.39 -13.65
CA TYR A 345 0.92 -17.62 -12.47
C TYR A 345 2.29 -18.04 -11.90
N GLU A 346 3.01 -18.93 -12.59
CA GLU A 346 4.39 -19.28 -12.24
C GLU A 346 5.27 -18.03 -12.23
N VAL A 347 6.18 -17.97 -11.28
CA VAL A 347 6.90 -16.72 -10.96
C VAL A 347 7.68 -16.20 -12.18
N GLU A 348 8.32 -17.07 -12.96
CA GLU A 348 9.11 -16.73 -14.14
C GLU A 348 8.27 -16.11 -15.27
N VAL A 349 6.96 -16.36 -15.26
CA VAL A 349 5.99 -15.77 -16.20
C VAL A 349 5.37 -14.53 -15.59
N ALA A 350 4.82 -14.64 -14.38
CA ALA A 350 3.99 -13.63 -13.74
C ALA A 350 4.78 -12.38 -13.31
N SER A 351 6.06 -12.53 -12.94
CA SER A 351 6.89 -11.38 -12.56
C SER A 351 7.44 -10.59 -13.76
N ASN A 352 7.27 -11.08 -14.99
CA ASN A 352 7.75 -10.43 -16.22
C ASN A 352 6.57 -10.01 -17.10
N PRO A 353 6.22 -8.70 -17.15
CA PRO A 353 5.06 -8.22 -17.90
C PRO A 353 5.18 -8.44 -19.42
N PHE A 354 6.41 -8.49 -19.95
CA PHE A 354 6.65 -8.73 -21.37
C PHE A 354 6.48 -10.19 -21.77
N VAL A 355 6.45 -11.10 -20.79
CA VAL A 355 6.13 -12.52 -20.99
C VAL A 355 4.64 -12.75 -20.75
N ALA A 356 4.11 -12.30 -19.60
CA ALA A 356 2.72 -12.50 -19.21
C ALA A 356 1.74 -11.86 -20.22
N PHE A 357 2.01 -10.63 -20.65
CA PHE A 357 1.07 -9.86 -21.47
C PHE A 357 1.48 -9.74 -22.94
N ARG A 358 2.34 -10.64 -23.41
CA ARG A 358 2.84 -10.65 -24.81
C ARG A 358 1.73 -10.72 -25.86
N ASP A 359 0.60 -11.33 -25.53
CA ASP A 359 -0.54 -11.51 -26.44
C ASP A 359 -1.53 -10.31 -26.37
N LEU A 360 -1.23 -9.27 -25.57
CA LEU A 360 -1.96 -7.99 -25.61
C LEU A 360 -1.26 -6.99 -26.54
N PRO A 361 -2.01 -6.11 -27.23
CA PRO A 361 -1.44 -5.05 -28.06
C PRO A 361 -0.47 -4.16 -27.26
N LEU A 362 0.73 -3.91 -27.83
CA LEU A 362 1.74 -3.04 -27.22
C LEU A 362 1.23 -1.60 -27.05
N ASP A 363 0.75 -1.00 -28.15
CA ASP A 363 0.14 0.33 -28.18
C ASP A 363 -0.93 0.47 -27.09
N GLY A 364 -1.80 -0.53 -26.96
CA GLY A 364 -2.87 -0.50 -25.97
C GLY A 364 -2.38 -0.51 -24.53
N ARG A 365 -1.32 -1.27 -24.22
CA ARG A 365 -0.67 -1.26 -22.91
C ARG A 365 -0.02 0.09 -22.63
N TYR A 366 0.67 0.66 -23.62
CA TYR A 366 1.35 1.94 -23.43
C TYR A 366 0.35 3.10 -23.26
N ARG A 367 -0.67 3.19 -24.12
CA ARG A 367 -1.73 4.21 -24.03
C ARG A 367 -2.51 4.12 -22.73
N PHE A 368 -2.74 2.91 -22.21
CA PHE A 368 -3.32 2.74 -20.87
C PHE A 368 -2.48 3.41 -19.78
N MET A 369 -1.15 3.25 -19.82
CA MET A 369 -0.26 3.90 -18.86
C MET A 369 -0.17 5.42 -19.08
N LEU A 370 -0.16 5.88 -20.34
CA LEU A 370 -0.10 7.30 -20.69
C LEU A 370 -1.37 8.08 -20.31
N ASP A 371 -2.55 7.47 -20.46
CA ASP A 371 -3.85 8.13 -20.23
C ASP A 371 -3.92 8.80 -18.86
N GLU A 372 -3.33 8.15 -17.84
CA GLU A 372 -3.20 8.66 -16.48
C GLU A 372 -1.77 8.49 -15.97
N ALA A 373 -0.78 8.99 -16.72
CA ALA A 373 0.63 8.81 -16.36
C ALA A 373 1.00 9.32 -14.96
N GLU A 374 0.35 10.39 -14.49
CA GLU A 374 0.49 10.90 -13.11
C GLU A 374 0.19 9.79 -12.10
N TYR A 375 -0.85 8.97 -12.30
CA TYR A 375 -1.18 7.85 -11.42
C TYR A 375 -0.04 6.83 -11.35
N PHE A 376 0.53 6.44 -12.48
CA PHE A 376 1.60 5.44 -12.51
C PHE A 376 2.91 5.98 -11.93
N VAL A 377 3.28 7.22 -12.24
CA VAL A 377 4.45 7.87 -11.64
C VAL A 377 4.27 8.10 -10.14
N MET A 378 3.05 8.44 -9.69
CA MET A 378 2.73 8.49 -8.26
C MET A 378 2.92 7.14 -7.58
N ASN A 379 2.61 6.02 -8.23
CA ASN A 379 2.83 4.69 -7.65
C ASN A 379 4.33 4.39 -7.41
N PHE A 380 5.24 4.95 -8.20
CA PHE A 380 6.69 4.77 -7.98
C PHE A 380 7.16 5.39 -6.66
N ILE A 381 6.43 6.39 -6.18
CA ILE A 381 6.72 7.15 -4.96
C ILE A 381 5.88 6.65 -3.79
N LYS A 382 4.57 6.49 -3.99
CA LYS A 382 3.56 6.25 -2.96
C LYS A 382 3.08 4.80 -2.88
N GLY A 383 3.55 3.92 -3.77
CA GLY A 383 2.97 2.60 -4.03
C GLY A 383 2.98 1.65 -2.82
N PRO A 384 3.67 0.51 -2.84
CA PRO A 384 3.73 -0.36 -1.67
C PRO A 384 4.43 0.29 -0.46
N VAL A 385 5.11 1.42 -0.67
CA VAL A 385 5.82 2.22 0.31
C VAL A 385 5.09 3.55 0.46
N CYS A 386 4.52 3.81 1.64
CA CYS A 386 3.79 5.04 1.92
C CYS A 386 4.67 6.21 2.37
N ARG A 387 5.91 5.89 2.77
CA ARG A 387 6.90 6.79 3.34
C ARG A 387 8.22 6.03 3.38
N GLY A 388 9.31 6.63 2.91
CA GLY A 388 10.61 5.98 2.99
C GLY A 388 11.69 6.64 2.15
N GLN A 389 12.79 6.97 2.80
CA GLN A 389 14.00 7.52 2.17
C GLN A 389 14.65 6.56 1.16
N LEU A 390 14.56 5.25 1.39
CA LEU A 390 15.16 4.25 0.49
C LEU A 390 14.74 4.39 -0.97
N ALA A 391 13.50 4.81 -1.23
CA ALA A 391 12.98 5.03 -2.58
C ALA A 391 13.21 6.46 -3.10
N LEU A 392 13.40 7.44 -2.21
CA LEU A 392 13.39 8.87 -2.56
C LEU A 392 14.77 9.53 -2.49
N ASP A 393 15.74 8.95 -1.79
CA ASP A 393 17.11 9.48 -1.69
C ASP A 393 17.89 9.46 -3.01
N VAL A 394 17.26 8.94 -4.05
CA VAL A 394 17.88 8.61 -5.35
C VAL A 394 17.35 9.50 -6.48
N ILE A 395 16.42 10.40 -6.15
CA ILE A 395 15.85 11.40 -7.07
C ILE A 395 16.26 12.81 -6.63
N GLU A 396 16.36 13.70 -7.61
CA GLU A 396 16.58 15.13 -7.39
C GLU A 396 15.35 15.77 -6.70
N ASP A 397 15.55 16.91 -6.05
CA ASP A 397 14.47 17.63 -5.35
C ASP A 397 13.35 18.07 -6.31
N ARG A 398 13.70 18.32 -7.58
CA ARG A 398 12.77 18.67 -8.65
C ARG A 398 13.29 18.15 -10.00
N PHE A 399 12.46 17.42 -10.74
CA PHE A 399 12.74 17.00 -12.12
C PHE A 399 11.46 16.86 -12.94
N TRP A 400 11.59 16.93 -14.26
CA TRP A 400 10.50 16.71 -15.19
C TRP A 400 10.46 15.25 -15.66
N VAL A 401 9.25 14.75 -15.93
CA VAL A 401 9.03 13.46 -16.59
C VAL A 401 8.26 13.70 -17.87
N PHE A 402 8.79 13.18 -18.97
CA PHE A 402 8.18 13.14 -20.29
C PHE A 402 8.09 11.69 -20.76
N PHE A 403 7.31 11.49 -21.83
CA PHE A 403 7.09 10.17 -22.39
C PHE A 403 7.43 10.16 -23.88
N VAL A 404 7.89 9.03 -24.39
CA VAL A 404 8.08 8.84 -25.84
C VAL A 404 6.71 8.75 -26.52
N ASP A 405 6.52 9.42 -27.64
CA ASP A 405 5.27 9.36 -28.40
C ASP A 405 5.02 7.93 -28.94
N PRO A 406 3.87 7.29 -28.63
CA PRO A 406 3.53 5.97 -29.19
C PRO A 406 3.48 5.97 -30.73
N GLU A 407 3.19 7.12 -31.35
CA GLU A 407 3.07 7.26 -32.81
C GLU A 407 4.38 7.67 -33.50
N ALA A 408 5.49 7.84 -32.76
CA ALA A 408 6.80 8.18 -33.33
C ALA A 408 7.41 7.10 -34.27
N GLY A 409 6.63 6.06 -34.63
CA GLY A 409 7.00 5.03 -35.59
C GLY A 409 7.71 3.82 -34.97
N ASP A 410 7.84 3.79 -33.65
CA ASP A 410 8.62 2.77 -32.94
C ASP A 410 7.82 1.56 -32.46
N ASP A 411 6.49 1.55 -32.51
CA ASP A 411 5.71 0.49 -31.84
C ASP A 411 5.95 -0.93 -32.37
N ALA A 412 5.92 -1.15 -33.69
CA ALA A 412 6.23 -2.47 -34.28
C ALA A 412 7.69 -2.89 -33.99
N MET A 413 8.53 -1.88 -33.88
CA MET A 413 9.97 -1.89 -33.81
C MET A 413 10.46 -2.20 -32.38
N VAL A 414 9.84 -1.57 -31.39
CA VAL A 414 9.91 -1.86 -29.95
C VAL A 414 9.23 -3.18 -29.65
N ALA A 415 8.09 -3.50 -30.27
CA ALA A 415 7.45 -4.81 -30.10
C ALA A 415 8.38 -5.94 -30.55
N GLU A 416 9.09 -5.78 -31.67
CA GLU A 416 10.09 -6.74 -32.12
C GLU A 416 11.26 -6.85 -31.13
N LEU A 417 11.82 -5.72 -30.67
CA LEU A 417 12.90 -5.71 -29.68
C LEU A 417 12.46 -6.41 -28.39
N LEU A 418 11.28 -6.08 -27.87
CA LEU A 418 10.70 -6.73 -26.68
C LEU A 418 10.50 -8.23 -26.89
N ALA A 419 9.98 -8.65 -28.05
CA ALA A 419 9.76 -10.05 -28.35
C ALA A 419 11.07 -10.85 -28.37
N ARG A 420 12.15 -10.27 -28.91
CA ARG A 420 13.50 -10.86 -28.94
C ARG A 420 14.18 -10.85 -27.58
N GLU A 421 14.06 -9.75 -26.84
CA GLU A 421 14.85 -9.47 -25.63
C GLU A 421 14.12 -9.74 -24.32
N ARG A 422 12.87 -10.23 -24.33
CA ARG A 422 12.08 -10.49 -23.10
C ARG A 422 12.80 -11.32 -22.03
N SER A 423 13.72 -12.21 -22.43
CA SER A 423 14.54 -13.02 -21.50
C SER A 423 15.61 -12.18 -20.79
N ASN A 424 16.08 -11.10 -21.41
CA ASN A 424 16.96 -10.11 -20.80
C ASN A 424 16.18 -9.09 -19.94
N LEU A 425 14.87 -8.98 -20.13
CA LEU A 425 13.96 -8.10 -19.36
C LEU A 425 13.35 -8.77 -18.12
N ARG A 426 14.03 -9.77 -17.56
CA ARG A 426 13.61 -10.41 -16.29
C ARG A 426 13.70 -9.43 -15.13
N MET A 427 12.81 -9.59 -14.15
CA MET A 427 12.67 -8.69 -13.01
C MET A 427 13.20 -9.35 -11.72
N PRO A 428 13.78 -8.60 -10.78
CA PRO A 428 14.27 -9.14 -9.50
C PRO A 428 13.24 -9.92 -8.69
N ALA A 429 11.96 -9.56 -8.83
CA ALA A 429 10.87 -10.23 -8.13
C ALA A 429 10.70 -11.71 -8.51
N GLU A 430 11.35 -12.18 -9.58
CA GLU A 430 11.44 -13.60 -9.95
C GLU A 430 12.10 -14.45 -8.84
N TRP A 431 13.03 -13.87 -8.08
CA TRP A 431 13.65 -14.51 -6.91
C TRP A 431 12.74 -14.54 -5.67
N GLY A 432 11.52 -14.00 -5.77
CA GLY A 432 10.55 -13.93 -4.69
C GLY A 432 10.98 -13.04 -3.53
N SER A 433 10.25 -13.16 -2.42
CA SER A 433 10.44 -12.32 -1.22
C SER A 433 11.61 -12.74 -0.32
N ASN A 434 12.12 -13.96 -0.53
CA ASN A 434 13.29 -14.51 0.15
C ASN A 434 14.47 -14.54 -0.83
N SER A 435 14.88 -13.37 -1.30
CA SER A 435 15.91 -13.27 -2.33
C SER A 435 17.32 -13.26 -1.68
N PRO A 436 18.32 -13.94 -2.26
CA PRO A 436 19.70 -13.78 -1.81
C PRO A 436 20.21 -12.37 -2.13
N ALA A 437 21.06 -11.83 -1.26
CA ALA A 437 21.72 -10.55 -1.53
C ALA A 437 22.83 -10.70 -2.59
N LEU A 438 23.00 -9.69 -3.45
CA LEU A 438 24.11 -9.51 -4.40
C LEU A 438 24.23 -10.53 -5.56
N ILE A 439 23.90 -11.81 -5.38
CA ILE A 439 23.90 -12.80 -6.47
C ILE A 439 22.97 -12.36 -7.61
N PRO A 440 21.72 -11.95 -7.34
CA PRO A 440 20.81 -11.53 -8.40
C PRO A 440 21.31 -10.26 -9.09
N TRP A 441 22.01 -9.36 -8.39
CA TRP A 441 22.57 -8.17 -9.01
C TRP A 441 23.59 -8.49 -10.11
N LEU A 442 24.49 -9.45 -9.90
CA LEU A 442 25.44 -9.88 -10.93
C LEU A 442 24.74 -10.48 -12.17
N GLU A 443 23.67 -11.22 -11.94
CA GLU A 443 22.83 -11.76 -13.02
C GLU A 443 22.13 -10.64 -13.79
N PHE A 444 21.41 -9.76 -13.09
CA PHE A 444 20.66 -8.67 -13.72
C PHE A 444 21.56 -7.63 -14.37
N SER A 445 22.77 -7.39 -13.85
CA SER A 445 23.76 -6.55 -14.53
C SER A 445 24.14 -7.09 -15.90
N LYS A 446 24.29 -8.41 -16.06
CA LYS A 446 24.57 -9.04 -17.36
C LYS A 446 23.36 -8.97 -18.28
N LEU A 447 22.16 -9.24 -17.77
CA LEU A 447 20.93 -9.18 -18.55
C LEU A 447 20.67 -7.75 -19.06
N GLU A 448 20.87 -6.75 -18.19
CA GLU A 448 20.78 -5.34 -18.56
C GLU A 448 21.83 -4.96 -19.61
N ALA A 449 23.09 -5.35 -19.42
CA ALA A 449 24.14 -5.07 -20.40
C ALA A 449 23.86 -5.68 -21.77
N ASN A 450 23.28 -6.89 -21.81
CA ASN A 450 22.85 -7.53 -23.05
C ASN A 450 21.69 -6.77 -23.69
N TYR A 451 20.68 -6.39 -22.90
CA TYR A 451 19.53 -5.63 -23.40
C TYR A 451 19.95 -4.25 -23.92
N LEU A 452 20.80 -3.51 -23.19
CA LEU A 452 21.30 -2.21 -23.64
C LEU A 452 22.13 -2.34 -24.91
N ARG A 453 22.96 -3.38 -25.04
CA ARG A 453 23.68 -3.66 -26.29
C ARG A 453 22.71 -3.91 -27.45
N ALA A 454 21.73 -4.80 -27.24
CA ALA A 454 20.72 -5.09 -28.25
C ALA A 454 19.92 -3.84 -28.65
N LYS A 455 19.53 -3.01 -27.67
CA LYS A 455 18.85 -1.73 -27.86
C LYS A 455 19.72 -0.75 -28.64
N SER A 456 21.00 -0.59 -28.29
CA SER A 456 21.94 0.28 -29.01
C SER A 456 22.15 -0.17 -30.46
N GLU A 457 22.46 -1.45 -30.69
CA GLU A 457 22.60 -1.99 -32.05
C GLU A 457 21.30 -1.83 -32.86
N TRP A 458 20.16 -1.98 -32.19
CA TRP A 458 18.86 -1.80 -32.79
C TRP A 458 18.59 -0.34 -33.16
N LEU A 459 18.93 0.62 -32.29
CA LEU A 459 18.84 2.05 -32.57
C LEU A 459 19.77 2.45 -33.72
N GLU A 460 21.01 1.98 -33.73
CA GLU A 460 21.98 2.26 -34.81
C GLU A 460 21.50 1.79 -36.17
N ARG A 461 20.95 0.57 -36.26
CA ARG A 461 20.38 0.03 -37.50
C ARG A 461 19.21 0.86 -38.04
N ASN A 462 18.50 1.54 -37.15
CA ASN A 462 17.26 2.25 -37.46
C ASN A 462 17.38 3.78 -37.40
N ALA A 463 18.56 4.32 -37.10
CA ALA A 463 18.79 5.75 -36.89
C ALA A 463 18.37 6.63 -38.09
N LYS A 464 18.42 6.09 -39.32
CA LYS A 464 17.98 6.83 -40.53
C LYS A 464 16.46 6.94 -40.69
N ALA A 465 15.71 6.03 -40.08
CA ALA A 465 14.24 6.02 -40.13
C ALA A 465 13.63 6.89 -39.02
N ARG A 466 14.42 7.27 -38.01
CA ARG A 466 13.97 8.01 -36.83
C ARG A 466 14.37 9.48 -36.93
N LYS A 467 13.50 10.37 -36.46
CA LYS A 467 13.84 11.77 -36.21
C LYS A 467 14.17 11.91 -34.72
N ASP A 468 15.43 12.15 -34.42
CA ASP A 468 15.89 12.43 -33.06
C ASP A 468 15.68 13.93 -32.74
N ASP A 469 14.43 14.37 -32.78
CA ASP A 469 14.01 15.73 -32.42
C ASP A 469 12.82 15.70 -31.44
N LEU A 470 12.31 16.86 -31.02
CA LEU A 470 11.23 16.96 -30.03
C LEU A 470 9.92 16.28 -30.46
N SER A 471 9.74 15.91 -31.73
CA SER A 471 8.57 15.15 -32.18
C SER A 471 8.51 13.72 -31.62
N MET A 472 9.62 13.21 -31.04
CA MET A 472 9.61 11.93 -30.32
C MET A 472 8.94 12.01 -28.95
N ILE A 473 8.67 13.21 -28.43
CA ILE A 473 8.05 13.41 -27.11
C ILE A 473 6.54 13.48 -27.27
N TRP A 474 5.83 12.65 -26.51
CA TRP A 474 4.39 12.57 -26.54
C TRP A 474 3.75 13.90 -26.14
N SER A 475 2.88 14.41 -27.02
CA SER A 475 2.20 15.70 -26.82
C SER A 475 0.90 15.61 -26.02
N GLY A 476 0.56 14.44 -25.49
CA GLY A 476 -0.74 14.23 -24.84
C GLY A 476 -1.90 14.13 -25.83
N ASP A 477 -1.63 13.79 -27.09
CA ASP A 477 -2.59 13.90 -28.20
C ASP A 477 -3.18 15.33 -28.28
N GLY A 478 -2.38 16.34 -27.89
CA GLY A 478 -2.75 17.75 -27.82
C GLY A 478 -3.71 18.16 -26.70
N SER A 479 -4.18 17.23 -25.85
CA SER A 479 -5.21 17.53 -24.84
C SER A 479 -5.01 16.87 -23.47
N ASN A 480 -4.20 15.81 -23.38
CA ASN A 480 -3.97 15.10 -22.12
C ASN A 480 -2.87 15.80 -21.29
N PRO A 481 -3.20 16.35 -20.12
CA PRO A 481 -2.22 17.03 -19.27
C PRO A 481 -1.19 16.08 -18.64
N ASN A 482 -1.34 14.76 -18.77
CA ASN A 482 -0.35 13.77 -18.34
C ASN A 482 0.89 13.71 -19.26
N ALA A 483 0.92 14.47 -20.37
CA ALA A 483 2.04 14.50 -21.31
C ALA A 483 3.38 14.91 -20.70
N ALA A 484 3.32 15.74 -19.66
CA ALA A 484 4.48 16.18 -18.89
C ALA A 484 4.12 16.23 -17.41
N LEU A 485 5.03 15.81 -16.54
CA LEU A 485 4.86 15.84 -15.09
C LEU A 485 6.05 16.52 -14.43
N THR A 486 5.82 17.19 -13.31
CA THR A 486 6.88 17.61 -12.38
C THR A 486 6.80 16.75 -11.12
N VAL A 487 7.94 16.23 -10.68
CA VAL A 487 8.09 15.57 -9.39
C VAL A 487 8.82 16.50 -8.43
N PHE A 488 8.27 16.68 -7.24
CA PHE A 488 8.87 17.41 -6.11
C PHE A 488 9.14 16.45 -4.96
N ARG A 489 10.40 16.32 -4.54
CA ARG A 489 10.76 15.54 -3.35
C ARG A 489 10.75 16.43 -2.11
N HIS A 490 10.14 15.91 -1.04
CA HIS A 490 10.09 16.51 0.29
C HIS A 490 10.80 15.58 1.28
N PHE A 491 12.11 15.38 1.08
CA PHE A 491 12.97 14.49 1.86
C PHE A 491 12.54 13.01 1.85
N ASP A 492 11.55 12.62 2.67
CA ASP A 492 11.04 11.25 2.85
C ASP A 492 9.64 11.01 2.25
N SER A 493 9.13 11.99 1.50
CA SER A 493 7.92 11.92 0.67
C SER A 493 8.12 12.67 -0.66
N ALA A 494 7.20 12.52 -1.62
CA ALA A 494 7.22 13.32 -2.84
C ALA A 494 5.80 13.56 -3.41
N THR A 495 5.68 14.62 -4.20
CA THR A 495 4.47 15.01 -4.92
C THR A 495 4.73 14.94 -6.42
N VAL A 496 3.78 14.38 -7.16
CA VAL A 496 3.74 14.43 -8.62
C VAL A 496 2.63 15.39 -9.00
N VAL A 497 2.89 16.28 -9.96
CA VAL A 497 1.89 17.19 -10.51
C VAL A 497 1.96 17.20 -12.03
N LYS A 498 0.82 17.43 -12.68
CA LYS A 498 0.71 17.57 -14.13
C LYS A 498 1.29 18.91 -14.62
N GLY A 499 1.99 18.88 -15.75
CA GLY A 499 2.62 20.03 -16.39
C GLY A 499 4.01 20.38 -15.85
N LEU A 500 4.66 21.33 -16.52
CA LEU A 500 6.00 21.84 -16.17
C LEU A 500 5.90 22.91 -15.08
N VAL A 501 5.58 22.49 -13.86
CA VAL A 501 5.39 23.40 -12.72
C VAL A 501 6.74 23.80 -12.10
N GLY A 502 6.90 25.10 -11.83
CA GLY A 502 8.14 25.68 -11.24
C GLY A 502 9.19 26.08 -12.28
N ASP A 503 10.37 26.49 -11.83
CA ASP A 503 11.48 26.79 -12.75
C ASP A 503 12.05 25.53 -13.40
N GLN A 504 12.85 25.71 -14.45
CA GLN A 504 13.55 24.61 -15.11
C GLN A 504 14.40 23.81 -14.10
N PRO A 505 14.21 22.47 -14.01
CA PRO A 505 15.03 21.60 -13.18
C PRO A 505 16.38 21.30 -13.86
N LYS A 506 17.29 20.69 -13.10
CA LYS A 506 18.60 20.24 -13.62
C LYS A 506 18.47 19.07 -14.60
N THR A 507 17.47 18.22 -14.39
CA THR A 507 17.28 16.97 -15.12
C THR A 507 15.83 16.82 -15.56
N ALA A 508 15.65 16.11 -16.67
CA ALA A 508 14.38 15.62 -17.15
C ALA A 508 14.55 14.15 -17.52
N TRP A 509 13.50 13.36 -17.35
CA TRP A 509 13.49 11.94 -17.64
C TRP A 509 12.52 11.65 -18.79
N VAL A 510 12.95 10.92 -19.83
CA VAL A 510 12.11 10.61 -20.99
C VAL A 510 11.85 9.10 -21.03
N ILE A 511 10.63 8.71 -20.65
CA ILE A 511 10.29 7.32 -20.43
C ILE A 511 9.55 6.75 -21.64
N GLY A 512 10.10 5.70 -22.26
CA GLY A 512 9.38 4.87 -23.22
C GLY A 512 8.70 3.66 -22.56
N TYR A 513 7.80 2.98 -23.28
CA TYR A 513 6.99 1.88 -22.73
C TYR A 513 7.80 0.78 -21.99
N PRO A 514 8.88 0.20 -22.56
CA PRO A 514 9.63 -0.86 -21.86
C PRO A 514 10.13 -0.41 -20.50
N LEU A 515 10.68 0.82 -20.42
CA LEU A 515 11.16 1.38 -19.18
C LEU A 515 10.00 1.65 -18.21
N PHE A 516 8.90 2.22 -18.70
CA PHE A 516 7.75 2.57 -17.86
C PHE A 516 7.14 1.35 -17.16
N GLU A 517 6.92 0.27 -17.91
CA GLU A 517 6.37 -0.99 -17.42
C GLU A 517 7.34 -1.68 -16.45
N ARG A 518 8.65 -1.67 -16.73
CA ARG A 518 9.69 -2.25 -15.83
C ARG A 518 9.73 -1.55 -14.49
N ILE A 519 9.69 -0.21 -14.48
CA ILE A 519 9.69 0.56 -13.22
C ILE A 519 8.43 0.21 -12.41
N TYR A 520 7.27 0.13 -13.07
CA TYR A 520 6.02 -0.26 -12.40
C TYR A 520 6.12 -1.66 -11.78
N TYR A 521 6.61 -2.66 -12.52
CA TYR A 521 6.76 -4.01 -11.95
C TYR A 521 7.84 -4.09 -10.86
N LEU A 522 8.90 -3.31 -10.98
CA LEU A 522 9.98 -3.29 -10.00
C LEU A 522 9.54 -2.70 -8.66
N LEU A 523 8.85 -1.55 -8.71
CA LEU A 523 8.56 -0.70 -7.55
C LEU A 523 7.13 -0.87 -7.02
N VAL A 524 6.23 -1.46 -7.81
CA VAL A 524 4.80 -1.53 -7.49
C VAL A 524 4.34 -2.99 -7.45
N ALA A 525 4.06 -3.61 -8.59
CA ALA A 525 3.47 -4.96 -8.63
C ALA A 525 4.37 -6.03 -8.02
N GLY A 526 5.69 -5.94 -8.26
CA GLY A 526 6.67 -6.90 -7.76
C GLY A 526 7.31 -6.54 -6.42
N TYR A 527 7.22 -5.27 -6.01
CA TYR A 527 7.84 -4.82 -4.78
C TYR A 527 7.05 -5.28 -3.56
N ASP A 528 7.78 -5.73 -2.55
CA ASP A 528 7.21 -6.35 -1.38
C ASP A 528 7.91 -5.83 -0.13
N VAL A 529 7.19 -4.97 0.60
CA VAL A 529 7.67 -4.34 1.83
C VAL A 529 7.94 -5.36 2.95
N TYR A 530 7.30 -6.52 2.90
CA TYR A 530 7.52 -7.60 3.86
C TYR A 530 8.67 -8.52 3.45
N GLY A 531 9.28 -8.31 2.27
CA GLY A 531 10.40 -9.10 1.76
C GLY A 531 11.66 -8.96 2.62
N ASN A 532 12.59 -9.89 2.46
CA ASN A 532 13.86 -9.87 3.18
C ASN A 532 14.79 -8.76 2.66
N ALA A 533 15.91 -8.55 3.35
CA ALA A 533 16.94 -7.57 3.01
C ALA A 533 17.45 -7.72 1.56
N GLY A 534 17.59 -8.97 1.08
CA GLY A 534 18.00 -9.26 -0.30
C GLY A 534 16.98 -8.76 -1.32
N HIS A 535 15.68 -8.97 -1.11
CA HIS A 535 14.62 -8.43 -1.97
C HIS A 535 14.71 -6.91 -2.05
N GLN A 536 14.82 -6.23 -0.89
CA GLN A 536 14.92 -4.77 -0.85
C GLN A 536 16.13 -4.25 -1.61
N LEU A 537 17.29 -4.86 -1.38
CA LEU A 537 18.55 -4.49 -2.02
C LEU A 537 18.50 -4.72 -3.53
N ASN A 538 18.00 -5.87 -3.99
CA ASN A 538 17.96 -6.21 -5.41
C ASN A 538 17.00 -5.27 -6.17
N SER A 539 15.85 -4.92 -5.59
CA SER A 539 14.96 -3.91 -6.15
C SER A 539 15.66 -2.54 -6.26
N ARG A 540 16.36 -2.12 -5.20
CA ARG A 540 17.09 -0.84 -5.17
C ARG A 540 18.18 -0.78 -6.22
N LEU A 541 19.01 -1.83 -6.33
CA LEU A 541 20.12 -1.87 -7.29
C LEU A 541 19.63 -1.98 -8.73
N TYR A 542 18.54 -2.71 -9.00
CA TYR A 542 17.96 -2.78 -10.33
C TYR A 542 17.39 -1.43 -10.78
N MET A 543 16.86 -0.64 -9.84
CA MET A 543 16.39 0.72 -10.14
C MET A 543 17.53 1.64 -10.60
N ASP A 544 18.77 1.43 -10.15
CA ASP A 544 19.92 2.19 -10.65
C ASP A 544 20.14 1.95 -12.15
N PHE A 545 19.92 0.72 -12.65
CA PHE A 545 19.97 0.43 -14.08
C PHE A 545 18.87 1.16 -14.85
N LEU A 546 17.62 1.05 -14.39
CA LEU A 546 16.47 1.67 -15.05
C LEU A 546 16.59 3.20 -15.13
N ARG A 547 17.15 3.83 -14.10
CA ARG A 547 17.37 5.29 -14.10
C ARG A 547 18.38 5.73 -15.16
N MET A 548 19.35 4.90 -15.50
CA MET A 548 20.35 5.20 -16.55
C MET A 548 19.82 4.95 -17.97
N GLU A 549 18.69 4.24 -18.13
CA GLU A 549 18.15 3.88 -19.44
C GLU A 549 17.39 5.02 -20.14
N GLY A 550 16.75 5.93 -19.38
CA GLY A 550 15.83 6.95 -19.90
C GLY A 550 16.28 8.39 -19.74
#